data_AF-A0A8S3QN72-F1
#
_entry.id   AF-A0A8S3QN72-F1
#
_cell.length_a   1.000
_cell.length_b   1.000
_cell.length_c   1.000
_cell.angle_alpha   90.00
_cell.angle_beta   90.00
_cell.angle_gamma   90.00
#
_symmetry.space_group_name_H-M   'P 1'
#
loop_
_entity.id
_entity.type
_entity.pdbx_description
1 polymer ?
#
loop_
_entity_poly.entity_id
_entity_poly.type
_entity_poly.pdbx_seq_one_letter_code
_entity_poly.pdbx_strand_id
1 'polypeptide(L)'
;MSTTTLPKISPISTPVPTKCPRTLSASLSTNSFGPYPPRELSTSMELVRIPQRINPLSPPPPKKRINMAWETVDQHWHNEARRIMMQQREHQRYHSAWSKPFYGQPAEKEQYRKHFRETLKQQMQDKDFQKNKFNREKTQESAMSIAYDNKCRKEDVDKYINKHMYLQQYRNQNKTFMEDHWETRKQNKFLEDRIDREKLRYNPINWSCSLK
;
A
#
# COMPACT_ATOMS: atom_id res chain seq x y z
N MET A 1 -4.93 15.67 15.32
CA MET A 1 -6.22 15.61 14.61
C MET A 1 -5.91 15.26 13.16
N SER A 2 -6.07 13.99 12.79
CA SER A 2 -5.67 13.50 11.46
C SER A 2 -6.93 13.22 10.65
N THR A 3 -7.14 14.00 9.59
CA THR A 3 -8.28 13.90 8.68
C THR A 3 -8.01 12.81 7.64
N THR A 4 -8.70 11.69 7.74
CA THR A 4 -8.67 10.62 6.75
C THR A 4 -9.61 10.97 5.60
N THR A 5 -9.05 11.46 4.48
CA THR A 5 -9.77 11.65 3.22
C THR A 5 -9.85 10.33 2.45
N LEU A 6 -11.07 9.91 2.11
CA LEU A 6 -11.36 8.70 1.31
C LEU A 6 -10.96 8.88 -0.17
N PRO A 7 -10.58 7.79 -0.88
CA PRO A 7 -10.21 7.87 -2.29
C PRO A 7 -11.43 8.06 -3.20
N LYS A 8 -11.26 8.95 -4.19
CA LYS A 8 -12.25 9.33 -5.21
C LYS A 8 -12.36 8.22 -6.26
N ILE A 9 -13.52 7.58 -6.36
CA ILE A 9 -13.82 6.57 -7.38
C ILE A 9 -14.17 7.29 -8.69
N SER A 10 -13.34 7.10 -9.71
CA SER A 10 -13.62 7.56 -11.08
C SER A 10 -14.65 6.65 -11.75
N PRO A 11 -15.63 7.16 -12.51
CA PRO A 11 -16.57 6.31 -13.23
C PRO A 11 -15.91 5.63 -14.44
N ILE A 12 -16.27 4.35 -14.63
CA ILE A 12 -15.95 3.50 -15.77
C ILE A 12 -16.54 4.10 -17.05
N SER A 13 -15.67 4.38 -18.04
CA SER A 13 -16.07 4.69 -19.40
C SER A 13 -16.25 3.37 -20.18
N THR A 14 -17.48 3.08 -20.60
CA THR A 14 -17.81 2.01 -21.54
C THR A 14 -17.73 2.53 -22.99
N PRO A 15 -16.94 1.91 -23.88
CA PRO A 15 -17.04 2.18 -25.32
C PRO A 15 -18.20 1.38 -25.93
N VAL A 16 -19.13 2.08 -26.60
CA VAL A 16 -20.21 1.49 -27.41
C VAL A 16 -19.70 1.30 -28.85
N PRO A 17 -20.02 0.18 -29.53
CA PRO A 17 -19.68 -0.01 -30.93
C PRO A 17 -20.80 0.48 -31.84
N THR A 18 -20.49 1.32 -32.83
CA THR A 18 -21.45 1.70 -33.89
C THR A 18 -20.97 1.19 -35.24
N LYS A 19 -21.85 0.42 -35.87
CA LYS A 19 -21.70 -0.33 -37.10
C LYS A 19 -21.69 0.58 -38.33
N CYS A 20 -20.87 0.26 -39.33
CA CYS A 20 -21.16 0.57 -40.73
C CYS A 20 -22.09 -0.50 -41.31
N PRO A 21 -23.02 -0.11 -42.18
CA PRO A 21 -23.14 -0.79 -43.46
C PRO A 21 -23.17 0.22 -44.62
N ARG A 22 -22.20 0.08 -45.52
CA ARG A 22 -22.17 0.79 -46.81
C ARG A 22 -23.00 -0.02 -47.80
N THR A 23 -24.27 0.35 -47.97
CA THR A 23 -25.13 -0.19 -49.04
C THR A 23 -25.09 0.73 -50.25
N LEU A 24 -24.81 0.13 -51.40
CA LEU A 24 -24.86 0.71 -52.74
C LEU A 24 -26.27 1.22 -53.03
N SER A 25 -26.40 2.51 -53.37
CA SER A 25 -27.60 3.04 -54.00
C SER A 25 -27.25 3.56 -55.39
N ALA A 26 -27.66 2.80 -56.40
CA ALA A 26 -27.77 3.27 -57.77
C ALA A 26 -28.83 4.37 -57.84
N SER A 27 -28.48 5.52 -58.40
CA SER A 27 -29.44 6.51 -58.86
C SER A 27 -29.27 6.70 -60.35
N LEU A 28 -30.25 6.21 -61.12
CA LEU A 28 -30.46 6.59 -62.50
C LEU A 28 -30.70 8.10 -62.57
N SER A 29 -29.87 8.82 -63.32
CA SER A 29 -30.19 10.16 -63.80
C SER A 29 -30.34 10.11 -65.31
N THR A 30 -31.58 10.24 -65.75
CA THR A 30 -32.03 10.55 -67.11
C THR A 30 -31.23 11.73 -67.67
N ASN A 31 -30.48 11.52 -68.75
CA ASN A 31 -29.90 12.63 -69.51
C ASN A 31 -30.17 12.42 -71.00
N SER A 32 -30.80 13.43 -71.59
CA SER A 32 -31.71 13.35 -72.74
C SER A 32 -31.05 13.60 -74.09
N PHE A 33 -29.74 13.34 -74.23
CA PHE A 33 -29.00 13.48 -75.48
C PHE A 33 -27.96 12.36 -75.60
N GLY A 34 -28.03 11.56 -76.67
CA GLY A 34 -27.06 10.49 -76.95
C GLY A 34 -25.69 11.06 -77.37
N PRO A 35 -24.58 10.35 -77.09
CA PRO A 35 -23.25 10.80 -77.50
C PRO A 35 -23.09 10.77 -79.03
N TYR A 36 -22.74 11.90 -79.61
CA TYR A 36 -22.37 12.09 -81.03
C TYR A 36 -20.85 11.92 -81.21
N PRO A 37 -20.35 11.36 -82.33
CA PRO A 37 -21.05 10.85 -83.51
C PRO A 37 -21.57 9.40 -83.38
N PRO A 38 -22.56 8.98 -84.19
CA PRO A 38 -23.12 7.64 -84.17
C PRO A 38 -22.04 6.55 -84.37
N ARG A 39 -22.07 5.52 -83.51
CA ARG A 39 -21.11 4.38 -83.52
C ARG A 39 -20.98 3.67 -84.87
N GLU A 40 -21.98 3.79 -85.74
CA GLU A 40 -22.04 3.06 -87.01
C GLU A 40 -21.10 3.63 -88.10
N LEU A 41 -20.48 4.80 -87.88
CA LEU A 41 -19.57 5.44 -88.85
C LEU A 41 -18.08 5.30 -88.52
N SER A 42 -17.71 4.64 -87.41
CA SER A 42 -16.32 4.53 -86.96
C SER A 42 -15.65 3.17 -87.24
N THR A 43 -16.32 2.26 -87.96
CA THR A 43 -15.91 0.84 -88.08
C THR A 43 -15.03 0.52 -89.29
N SER A 44 -14.39 1.50 -89.94
CA SER A 44 -13.60 1.27 -91.16
C SER A 44 -12.07 1.40 -90.99
N MET A 45 -11.56 1.59 -89.77
CA MET A 45 -10.12 1.80 -89.50
C MET A 45 -9.46 0.69 -88.64
N GLU A 46 -10.10 -0.48 -88.48
CA GLU A 46 -9.56 -1.57 -87.64
C GLU A 46 -8.69 -2.61 -88.39
N LEU A 47 -8.54 -2.50 -89.72
CA LEU A 47 -7.80 -3.49 -90.51
C LEU A 47 -6.29 -3.22 -90.72
N VAL A 48 -5.73 -2.16 -90.15
CA VAL A 48 -4.27 -1.96 -90.14
C VAL A 48 -3.75 -2.27 -88.74
N ARG A 49 -3.60 -3.56 -88.44
CA ARG A 49 -3.10 -4.06 -87.15
C ARG A 49 -1.59 -3.80 -87.04
N ILE A 50 -1.21 -2.56 -86.73
CA ILE A 50 0.18 -2.23 -86.40
C ILE A 50 0.54 -3.02 -85.14
N PRO A 51 1.60 -3.87 -85.15
CA PRO A 51 2.00 -4.61 -83.96
C PRO A 51 2.38 -3.62 -82.85
N GLN A 52 1.91 -3.90 -81.62
CA GLN A 52 2.17 -3.03 -80.48
C GLN A 52 3.67 -2.93 -80.21
N ARG A 53 4.17 -1.70 -80.04
CA ARG A 53 5.57 -1.45 -79.64
C ARG A 53 5.80 -2.03 -78.24
N ILE A 54 6.65 -3.06 -78.16
CA ILE A 54 7.04 -3.68 -76.88
C ILE A 54 8.10 -2.77 -76.23
N ASN A 55 7.86 -2.36 -74.98
CA ASN A 55 8.81 -1.58 -74.21
C ASN A 55 9.88 -2.51 -73.59
N PRO A 56 11.15 -2.45 -74.00
CA PRO A 56 12.20 -3.36 -73.51
C PRO A 56 12.56 -3.13 -72.03
N LEU A 57 12.15 -2.01 -71.43
CA LEU A 57 12.40 -1.68 -70.02
C LEU A 57 11.23 -2.02 -69.08
N SER A 58 10.09 -2.47 -69.62
CA SER A 58 8.99 -2.91 -68.76
C SER A 58 9.19 -4.36 -68.31
N PRO A 59 9.01 -4.68 -67.02
CA PRO A 59 9.10 -6.06 -66.55
C PRO A 59 8.04 -6.91 -67.26
N PRO A 60 8.35 -8.19 -67.60
CA PRO A 60 7.39 -9.05 -68.28
C PRO A 60 6.11 -9.18 -67.45
N PRO A 61 4.92 -9.17 -68.08
CA PRO A 61 3.66 -9.30 -67.36
C PRO A 61 3.71 -10.58 -66.52
N PRO A 62 3.31 -10.53 -65.24
CA PRO A 62 3.43 -11.67 -64.36
C PRO A 62 2.71 -12.85 -65.00
N LYS A 63 3.43 -13.96 -65.22
CA LYS A 63 2.81 -15.22 -65.63
C LYS A 63 1.63 -15.47 -64.70
N LYS A 64 0.41 -15.59 -65.24
CA LYS A 64 -0.79 -15.96 -64.46
C LYS A 64 -0.37 -17.07 -63.52
N ARG A 65 -0.42 -16.84 -62.20
CA ARG A 65 0.08 -17.81 -61.22
C ARG A 65 -0.73 -19.09 -61.40
N ILE A 66 -0.12 -20.06 -62.08
CA ILE A 66 -0.48 -21.46 -62.02
C ILE A 66 -0.14 -21.85 -60.59
N ASN A 67 -1.13 -21.79 -59.70
CA ASN A 67 -1.21 -22.47 -58.40
C ASN A 67 -2.53 -22.08 -57.73
N MET A 68 -3.63 -22.65 -58.23
CA MET A 68 -4.95 -22.63 -57.60
C MET A 68 -5.07 -23.61 -56.43
N ALA A 69 -3.97 -24.21 -55.95
CA ALA A 69 -3.96 -25.20 -54.87
C ALA A 69 -3.42 -24.65 -53.53
N TRP A 70 -3.62 -23.36 -53.25
CA TRP A 70 -3.51 -22.81 -51.88
C TRP A 70 -4.84 -22.88 -51.15
N GLU A 71 -5.60 -23.95 -51.40
CA GLU A 71 -6.81 -24.25 -50.67
C GLU A 71 -6.40 -24.64 -49.24
N THR A 72 -6.26 -23.66 -48.36
CA THR A 72 -6.16 -23.85 -46.90
C THR A 72 -7.46 -24.41 -46.32
N VAL A 73 -8.15 -25.32 -47.00
CA VAL A 73 -9.46 -25.84 -46.63
C VAL A 73 -9.38 -26.59 -45.29
N ASP A 74 -8.39 -27.45 -45.13
CA ASP A 74 -8.20 -28.22 -43.88
C ASP A 74 -7.80 -27.32 -42.70
N GLN A 75 -6.84 -26.40 -42.90
CA GLN A 75 -6.41 -25.48 -41.85
C GLN A 75 -7.53 -24.49 -41.47
N HIS A 76 -8.33 -24.04 -42.45
CA HIS A 76 -9.49 -23.19 -42.23
C HIS A 76 -10.58 -23.94 -41.46
N TRP A 77 -10.83 -25.21 -41.80
CA TRP A 77 -11.76 -26.07 -41.08
C TRP A 77 -11.36 -26.28 -39.61
N HIS A 78 -10.07 -26.57 -39.33
CA HIS A 78 -9.58 -26.71 -37.96
C HIS A 78 -9.70 -25.42 -37.14
N ASN A 79 -9.40 -24.27 -37.76
CA ASN A 79 -9.52 -22.97 -37.10
C ASN A 79 -10.99 -22.62 -36.82
N GLU A 80 -11.88 -22.92 -37.75
CA GLU A 80 -13.32 -22.70 -37.61
C GLU A 80 -13.93 -23.60 -36.53
N ALA A 81 -13.58 -24.89 -36.52
CA ALA A 81 -13.98 -25.83 -35.48
C ALA A 81 -13.50 -25.38 -34.08
N ARG A 82 -12.26 -24.90 -33.98
CA ARG A 82 -11.71 -24.35 -32.73
C ARG A 82 -12.46 -23.09 -32.29
N ARG A 83 -12.75 -22.17 -33.21
CA ARG A 83 -13.51 -20.94 -32.95
C ARG A 83 -14.90 -21.27 -32.38
N ILE A 84 -15.62 -22.19 -33.02
CA ILE A 84 -16.95 -22.62 -32.60
C ILE A 84 -16.90 -23.27 -31.20
N MET A 85 -15.95 -24.18 -30.97
CA MET A 85 -15.79 -24.83 -29.67
C MET A 85 -15.48 -23.83 -28.55
N MET A 86 -14.61 -22.84 -28.80
CA MET A 86 -14.34 -21.78 -27.83
C MET A 86 -15.59 -20.93 -27.54
N GLN A 87 -16.37 -20.57 -28.56
CA GLN A 87 -17.62 -19.82 -28.38
C GLN A 87 -18.64 -20.61 -27.55
N GLN A 88 -18.81 -21.91 -27.85
CA GLN A 88 -19.70 -22.78 -27.10
C GLN A 88 -19.26 -22.94 -25.65
N ARG A 89 -17.95 -23.11 -25.40
CA ARG A 89 -17.40 -23.22 -24.05
C ARG A 89 -17.62 -21.93 -23.25
N GLU A 90 -17.41 -20.78 -23.86
CA GLU A 90 -17.63 -19.50 -23.20
C GLU A 90 -19.10 -19.26 -22.90
N HIS A 91 -19.98 -19.57 -23.86
CA HIS A 91 -21.42 -19.54 -23.67
C HIS A 91 -21.83 -20.45 -22.50
N GLN A 92 -21.36 -21.71 -22.47
CA GLN A 92 -21.62 -22.61 -21.36
C GLN A 92 -21.08 -22.11 -20.02
N ARG A 93 -19.87 -21.52 -19.99
CA ARG A 93 -19.28 -20.94 -18.77
C ARG A 93 -20.14 -19.79 -18.25
N TYR A 94 -20.53 -18.86 -19.12
CA TYR A 94 -21.38 -17.75 -18.74
C TYR A 94 -22.74 -18.24 -18.23
N HIS A 95 -23.41 -19.11 -18.99
CA HIS A 95 -24.73 -19.63 -18.64
C HIS A 95 -24.74 -20.50 -17.39
N SER A 96 -23.73 -21.36 -17.21
CA SER A 96 -23.62 -22.22 -16.03
C SER A 96 -23.38 -21.45 -14.73
N ALA A 97 -22.81 -20.24 -14.79
CA ALA A 97 -22.58 -19.44 -13.59
C ALA A 97 -23.89 -18.94 -12.96
N TRP A 98 -24.87 -18.54 -13.78
CA TRP A 98 -26.14 -17.99 -13.30
C TRP A 98 -27.31 -18.98 -13.33
N SER A 99 -27.20 -20.08 -14.08
CA SER A 99 -28.26 -21.09 -14.15
C SER A 99 -28.27 -22.04 -12.93
N LYS A 100 -27.10 -22.33 -12.33
CA LYS A 100 -26.95 -23.27 -11.20
C LYS A 100 -27.91 -23.04 -10.03
N PRO A 101 -28.20 -21.81 -9.57
CA PRO A 101 -29.08 -21.59 -8.42
C PRO A 101 -30.53 -22.01 -8.68
N PHE A 102 -31.04 -21.80 -9.91
CA PHE A 102 -32.46 -21.94 -10.23
C PHE A 102 -32.77 -23.12 -11.14
N TYR A 103 -31.88 -23.43 -12.08
CA TYR A 103 -32.07 -24.41 -13.15
C TYR A 103 -31.03 -25.55 -13.13
N GLY A 104 -30.08 -25.54 -12.19
CA GLY A 104 -29.12 -26.62 -12.01
C GLY A 104 -29.72 -27.90 -11.42
N GLN A 105 -28.94 -28.97 -11.42
CA GLN A 105 -29.30 -30.22 -10.75
C GLN A 105 -29.50 -29.99 -9.24
N PRO A 106 -30.33 -30.78 -8.54
CA PRO A 106 -30.54 -30.61 -7.10
C PRO A 106 -29.23 -30.57 -6.28
N ALA A 107 -28.23 -31.38 -6.67
CA ALA A 107 -26.90 -31.38 -6.06
C ALA A 107 -26.16 -30.03 -6.25
N GLU A 108 -26.21 -29.45 -7.44
CA GLU A 108 -25.56 -28.17 -7.76
C GLU A 108 -26.21 -27.00 -7.02
N LYS A 109 -27.54 -27.01 -6.92
CA LYS A 109 -28.30 -26.04 -6.12
C LYS A 109 -27.89 -26.08 -4.65
N GLU A 110 -27.72 -27.29 -4.11
CA GLU A 110 -27.30 -27.45 -2.72
C GLU A 110 -25.85 -27.01 -2.48
N GLN A 111 -24.93 -27.32 -3.41
CA GLN A 111 -23.56 -26.81 -3.36
C GLN A 111 -23.52 -25.28 -3.38
N TYR A 112 -24.33 -24.65 -4.23
CA TYR A 112 -24.45 -23.19 -4.27
C TYR A 112 -24.92 -22.65 -2.91
N ARG A 113 -26.04 -23.16 -2.36
CA ARG A 113 -26.54 -22.74 -1.04
C ARG A 113 -25.53 -22.99 0.09
N LYS A 114 -24.81 -24.11 0.04
CA LYS A 114 -23.75 -24.45 0.99
C LYS A 114 -22.63 -23.41 0.96
N HIS A 115 -22.13 -23.05 -0.23
CA HIS A 115 -21.09 -22.04 -0.38
C HIS A 115 -21.48 -20.72 0.29
N PHE A 116 -22.69 -20.19 0.05
CA PHE A 116 -23.12 -18.94 0.69
C PHE A 116 -23.24 -19.05 2.22
N ARG A 117 -23.73 -20.19 2.74
CA ARG A 117 -23.75 -20.43 4.19
C ARG A 117 -22.34 -20.47 4.77
N GLU A 118 -21.39 -21.08 4.08
CA GLU A 118 -19.99 -21.13 4.51
C GLU A 118 -19.33 -19.75 4.46
N THR A 119 -19.50 -18.99 3.38
CA THR A 119 -19.01 -17.60 3.29
C THR A 119 -19.59 -16.75 4.42
N LEU A 120 -20.88 -16.87 4.71
CA LEU A 120 -21.51 -16.10 5.78
C LEU A 120 -20.97 -16.49 7.16
N LYS A 121 -20.79 -17.80 7.42
CA LYS A 121 -20.15 -18.29 8.65
C LYS A 121 -18.74 -17.74 8.80
N GLN A 122 -17.95 -17.74 7.71
CA GLN A 122 -16.60 -17.19 7.71
C GLN A 122 -16.63 -15.69 8.03
N GLN A 123 -17.51 -14.92 7.40
CA GLN A 123 -17.65 -13.48 7.68
C GLN A 123 -18.03 -13.20 9.14
N MET A 124 -18.90 -14.01 9.74
CA MET A 124 -19.25 -13.89 11.16
C MET A 124 -18.05 -14.19 12.05
N GLN A 125 -17.32 -15.28 11.77
CA GLN A 125 -16.11 -15.64 12.50
C GLN A 125 -15.02 -14.58 12.41
N ASP A 126 -14.78 -14.04 11.22
CA ASP A 126 -13.78 -12.99 10.99
C ASP A 126 -14.13 -11.73 11.77
N LYS A 127 -15.42 -11.35 11.76
CA LYS A 127 -15.91 -10.18 12.50
C LYS A 127 -15.78 -10.35 14.01
N ASP A 128 -16.11 -11.53 14.53
CA ASP A 128 -15.96 -11.84 15.94
C ASP A 128 -14.49 -11.88 16.36
N PHE A 129 -13.62 -12.45 15.52
CA PHE A 129 -12.18 -12.46 15.73
C PHE A 129 -11.62 -11.03 15.77
N GLN A 130 -11.99 -10.17 14.83
CA GLN A 130 -11.57 -8.77 14.81
C GLN A 130 -12.03 -8.02 16.07
N LYS A 131 -13.28 -8.20 16.48
CA LYS A 131 -13.82 -7.60 17.70
C LYS A 131 -13.05 -8.06 18.95
N ASN A 132 -12.80 -9.36 19.06
CA ASN A 132 -12.06 -9.93 20.19
C ASN A 132 -10.61 -9.44 20.22
N LYS A 133 -9.94 -9.39 19.06
CA LYS A 133 -8.59 -8.84 18.92
C LYS A 133 -8.54 -7.38 19.38
N PHE A 134 -9.44 -6.55 18.88
CA PHE A 134 -9.52 -5.14 19.25
C PHE A 134 -9.77 -4.93 20.75
N ASN A 135 -10.69 -5.70 21.35
CA ASN A 135 -10.93 -5.64 22.79
C ASN A 135 -9.70 -6.05 23.60
N ARG A 136 -9.00 -7.11 23.18
CA ARG A 136 -7.77 -7.57 23.82
C ARG A 136 -6.68 -6.50 23.77
N GLU A 137 -6.48 -5.88 22.61
CA GLU A 137 -5.51 -4.80 22.42
C GLU A 137 -5.83 -3.62 23.33
N LYS A 138 -7.09 -3.18 23.40
CA LYS A 138 -7.52 -2.11 24.32
C LYS A 138 -7.28 -2.44 25.79
N THR A 139 -7.61 -3.66 26.21
CA THR A 139 -7.35 -4.09 27.60
C THR A 139 -5.86 -4.10 27.89
N GLN A 140 -5.04 -4.56 26.94
CA GLN A 140 -3.59 -4.56 27.07
C GLN A 140 -3.02 -3.14 27.14
N GLU A 141 -3.45 -2.24 26.27
CA GLU A 141 -3.06 -0.82 26.30
C GLU A 141 -3.41 -0.17 27.65
N SER A 142 -4.62 -0.37 28.13
CA SER A 142 -5.06 0.13 29.44
C SER A 142 -4.21 -0.42 30.58
N ALA A 143 -3.92 -1.73 30.57
CA ALA A 143 -3.06 -2.35 31.58
C ALA A 143 -1.64 -1.79 31.55
N MET A 144 -1.08 -1.52 30.37
CA MET A 144 0.24 -0.90 30.22
C MET A 144 0.26 0.54 30.76
N SER A 145 -0.77 1.34 30.48
CA SER A 145 -0.89 2.69 31.04
C SER A 145 -0.96 2.69 32.57
N ILE A 146 -1.79 1.82 33.14
CA ILE A 146 -1.90 1.69 34.61
C ILE A 146 -0.57 1.25 35.22
N ALA A 147 0.13 0.29 34.61
CA ALA A 147 1.43 -0.17 35.07
C ALA A 147 2.48 0.96 35.03
N TYR A 148 2.45 1.79 33.99
CA TYR A 148 3.32 2.95 33.87
C TYR A 148 3.05 3.98 34.97
N ASP A 149 1.78 4.34 35.22
CA ASP A 149 1.41 5.30 36.25
C ASP A 149 1.81 4.81 37.66
N ASN A 150 1.60 3.52 37.93
CA ASN A 150 2.03 2.89 39.19
C ASN A 150 3.55 2.96 39.35
N LYS A 151 4.31 2.75 38.27
CA LYS A 151 5.76 2.87 38.28
C LYS A 151 6.20 4.31 38.59
N CYS A 152 5.62 5.31 37.92
CA CYS A 152 5.91 6.72 38.18
C CYS A 152 5.62 7.09 39.64
N ARG A 153 4.46 6.68 40.18
CA ARG A 153 4.10 6.92 41.57
C ARG A 153 5.11 6.31 42.54
N LYS A 154 5.57 5.08 42.27
CA LYS A 154 6.58 4.42 43.08
C LYS A 154 7.91 5.17 43.03
N GLU A 155 8.35 5.56 41.84
CA GLU A 155 9.60 6.32 41.66
C GLU A 155 9.57 7.66 42.40
N ASP A 156 8.44 8.35 42.41
CA ASP A 156 8.31 9.62 43.12
C ASP A 156 8.35 9.44 44.64
N VAL A 157 7.73 8.38 45.15
CA VAL A 157 7.84 8.01 46.58
C VAL A 157 9.28 7.67 46.93
N ASP A 158 9.95 6.85 46.11
CA ASP A 158 11.35 6.47 46.33
C ASP A 158 12.27 7.70 46.29
N LYS A 159 12.08 8.62 45.34
CA LYS A 159 12.83 9.89 45.28
C LYS A 159 12.60 10.74 46.53
N TYR A 160 11.36 10.83 47.01
CA TYR A 160 11.03 11.57 48.22
C TYR A 160 11.74 10.99 49.45
N ILE A 161 11.66 9.67 49.64
CA ILE A 161 12.32 8.96 50.74
C ILE A 161 13.83 9.14 50.66
N ASN A 162 14.44 8.92 49.49
CA ASN A 162 15.87 9.06 49.29
C ASN A 162 16.35 10.48 49.60
N LYS A 163 15.62 11.50 49.15
CA LYS A 163 15.92 12.90 49.47
C LYS A 163 15.81 13.16 50.97
N HIS A 164 14.76 12.65 51.62
CA HIS A 164 14.57 12.82 53.05
C HIS A 164 15.72 12.17 53.85
N MET A 165 16.05 10.92 53.54
CA MET A 165 17.16 10.19 54.16
C MET A 165 18.49 10.93 53.99
N TYR A 166 18.77 11.41 52.76
CA TYR A 166 19.98 12.19 52.48
C TYR A 166 20.06 13.45 53.36
N LEU A 167 18.98 14.24 53.44
CA LEU A 167 18.96 15.46 54.24
C LEU A 167 19.07 15.16 55.74
N GLN A 168 18.43 14.10 56.22
CA GLN A 168 18.54 13.65 57.60
C GLN A 168 19.97 13.23 57.94
N GLN A 169 20.61 12.45 57.06
CA GLN A 169 22.00 12.05 57.22
C GLN A 169 22.93 13.26 57.24
N TYR A 170 22.76 14.19 56.30
CA TYR A 170 23.54 15.43 56.23
C TYR A 170 23.39 16.26 57.52
N ARG A 171 22.16 16.42 58.03
CA ARG A 171 21.90 17.11 59.29
C ARG A 171 22.62 16.44 60.46
N ASN A 172 22.54 15.11 60.55
CA ASN A 172 23.15 14.36 61.64
C ASN A 172 24.68 14.45 61.58
N GLN A 173 25.27 14.30 60.39
CA GLN A 173 26.73 14.43 60.20
C GLN A 173 27.22 15.84 60.55
N ASN A 174 26.50 16.89 60.15
CA ASN A 174 26.83 18.26 60.54
C ASN A 174 26.74 18.46 62.05
N LYS A 175 25.75 17.87 62.72
CA LYS A 175 25.64 17.93 64.17
C LYS A 175 26.85 17.27 64.84
N THR A 176 27.20 16.05 64.43
CA THR A 176 28.37 15.34 64.96
C THR A 176 29.65 16.14 64.73
N PHE A 177 29.84 16.71 63.54
CA PHE A 177 31.00 17.56 63.24
C PHE A 177 31.09 18.78 64.18
N MET A 178 29.96 19.43 64.45
CA MET A 178 29.92 20.58 65.35
C MET A 178 30.20 20.18 66.81
N GLU A 179 29.71 19.02 67.25
CA GLU A 179 29.96 18.46 68.58
C GLU A 179 31.45 18.11 68.75
N ASP A 180 32.04 17.42 67.78
CA ASP A 180 33.48 17.08 67.76
C ASP A 180 34.36 18.33 67.77
N HIS A 181 34.00 19.33 66.96
CA HIS A 181 34.72 20.61 66.92
C HIS A 181 34.62 21.35 68.25
N TRP A 182 33.43 21.37 68.88
CA TRP A 182 33.24 21.96 70.19
C TRP A 182 34.06 21.25 71.27
N GLU A 183 34.05 19.92 71.27
CA GLU A 183 34.84 19.11 72.20
C GLU A 183 36.34 19.36 72.03
N THR A 184 36.83 19.37 70.79
CA THR A 184 38.23 19.69 70.48
C THR A 184 38.61 21.09 71.00
N ARG A 185 37.77 22.09 70.75
CA ARG A 185 38.02 23.46 71.23
C ARG A 185 38.05 23.55 72.75
N LYS A 186 37.16 22.81 73.43
CA LYS A 186 37.12 22.72 74.89
C LYS A 186 38.40 22.07 75.43
N GLN A 187 38.86 20.98 74.82
CA GLN A 187 40.10 20.30 75.19
C GLN A 187 41.33 21.21 74.97
N ASN A 188 41.41 21.87 73.82
CA ASN A 188 42.49 22.83 73.53
C ASN A 188 42.53 23.96 74.57
N LYS A 189 41.39 24.55 74.89
CA LYS A 189 41.31 25.58 75.93
C LYS A 189 41.79 25.07 77.29
N PHE A 190 41.41 23.86 77.68
CA PHE A 190 41.88 23.26 78.93
C PHE A 190 43.40 23.05 78.94
N LEU A 191 43.97 22.62 77.81
CA LEU A 191 45.41 22.46 77.65
C LEU A 191 46.14 23.80 77.67
N GLU A 192 45.62 24.81 76.96
CA GLU A 192 46.13 26.19 76.97
C GLU A 192 46.13 26.76 78.39
N ASP A 193 45.00 26.71 79.10
CA ASP A 193 44.87 27.17 80.49
C ASP A 193 45.87 26.45 81.42
N ARG A 194 46.12 25.14 81.20
CA ARG A 194 47.10 24.36 81.97
C ARG A 194 48.53 24.80 81.67
N ILE A 195 48.88 24.96 80.39
CA ILE A 195 50.20 25.41 79.95
C ILE A 195 50.47 26.82 80.45
N ASP A 196 49.49 27.72 80.40
CA ASP A 196 49.64 29.10 80.85
C ASP A 196 49.83 29.19 82.36
N ARG A 197 49.14 28.36 83.15
CA ARG A 197 49.42 28.20 84.59
C ARG A 197 50.84 27.70 84.86
N GLU A 198 51.33 26.76 84.05
CA GLU A 198 52.69 26.25 84.17
C GLU A 198 53.73 27.33 83.82
N LYS A 199 53.53 28.11 82.76
CA LYS A 199 54.39 29.25 82.39
C LYS A 199 54.44 30.31 83.48
N LEU A 200 53.29 30.65 84.08
CA LEU A 200 53.19 31.61 85.19
C LEU A 200 54.01 31.17 86.42
N ARG A 201 54.18 29.85 86.63
CA ARG A 201 55.03 29.32 87.71
C ARG A 201 56.51 29.67 87.51
N TYR A 202 56.99 29.71 86.26
CA TYR A 202 58.39 29.94 85.95
C TYR A 202 58.72 31.41 85.63
N ASN A 203 57.76 32.19 85.11
CA ASN A 203 57.95 33.62 84.81
C ASN A 203 56.66 34.44 85.06
N PRO A 204 56.39 34.82 86.33
CA PRO A 204 55.13 35.48 86.71
C PRO A 204 55.00 36.92 86.19
N ILE A 205 56.10 37.59 85.84
CA ILE A 205 56.12 39.02 85.49
C ILE A 205 56.01 39.25 83.97
N ASN A 206 56.51 38.33 83.14
CA ASN A 206 56.56 38.48 81.68
C ASN A 206 55.91 37.29 80.94
N TRP A 207 54.69 36.92 81.36
CA TRP A 207 54.00 35.73 80.86
C TRP A 207 53.55 35.81 79.39
N SER A 208 53.40 37.01 78.83
CA SER A 208 53.13 37.24 77.41
C SER A 208 54.39 37.47 76.57
N CYS A 209 55.59 37.30 77.17
CA CYS A 209 56.91 37.59 76.56
C CYS A 209 56.95 38.97 75.85
N SER A 210 56.24 39.96 76.40
CA SER A 210 56.07 41.29 75.78
C SER A 210 57.06 42.32 76.32
N LEU A 211 57.67 42.08 77.49
CA LEU A 211 58.83 42.84 77.95
C LEU A 211 60.09 42.24 77.31
N LYS A 212 60.75 43.01 76.44
CA LYS A 212 62.13 42.77 76.01
C LYS A 212 63.11 43.27 77.06
#